data_AF-A0A2M8CUL6-F1
#
_entry.id   AF-A0A2M8CUL6-F1
#
_cell.length_a   1.000
_cell.length_b   1.000
_cell.length_c   1.000
_cell.angle_alpha   90.00
_cell.angle_beta   90.00
_cell.angle_gamma   90.00
#
_symmetry.space_group_name_H-M   'P 1'
#
loop_
_entity.id
_entity.type
_entity.pdbx_description
1 polymer ?
#
loop_
_entity_poly.entity_id
_entity_poly.type
_entity_poly.pdbx_seq_one_letter_code
_entity_poly.pdbx_strand_id
1 'polypeptide(L)'
;MKNNNKRTPSNVTEAESNRLARPATLFGLFLFTVLIGYGLWQNALGAKSGLQITWLGLAGILYTIGLYFLLLVRFTLVYRWRLLFTLGNVFATTISLAFLPDDVQIIPHIVITLVAIVTVILWGRSQAQIFIFLTALASVSLLRPDIDDELPEHRLTRFSLFLLAFILAESIHRLIESTHARIQRLEKLNEFGRKIGSSLDKTEVVNLVNAALQEALDADTYYLGILESGQIRLDLLYDDGECFNNTTVSADGTLSGWVVRNHQPLFIPDLRNDVELEGVELIVVGKGRTSLSWMGVPMITAHLTGILAVGSYRHNAFDRTDMELLENLGQQAALALDNAYHHGEVKRQSQMDSLTQVYNHGYFISLLEKSAVELKKSGGSMSLIMMDIDYFKQYNDTYGHLTGDRVLIELTHLLRAYIKSSDSVGRWGGEEFALLLINTTGEQAAQVAQRIQEKVNSLQLQAEDGRQIALPTVSQGIAIFPAETDDIIRLVDMADQRLYLAKERGRNQIEPGVEHWKYIQ
;
A
#
# COMPACT_ATOMS: atom_id res chain seq x y z
N MET A 1 -23.92 7.78 -11.73
CA MET A 1 -24.54 8.55 -10.63
C MET A 1 -23.50 8.77 -9.55
N LYS A 2 -22.89 9.97 -9.51
CA LYS A 2 -21.86 10.32 -8.51
C LYS A 2 -22.52 10.43 -7.14
N ASN A 3 -22.23 9.48 -6.26
CA ASN A 3 -22.62 9.52 -4.86
C ASN A 3 -21.74 10.60 -4.19
N ASN A 4 -22.22 11.84 -4.26
CA ASN A 4 -21.69 12.96 -3.50
C ASN A 4 -21.96 12.63 -2.04
N ASN A 5 -21.00 11.96 -1.40
CA ASN A 5 -21.04 11.63 0.01
C ASN A 5 -20.81 12.94 0.79
N LYS A 6 -21.80 13.84 0.74
CA LYS A 6 -22.02 14.84 1.77
C LYS A 6 -22.20 14.01 3.04
N ARG A 7 -21.13 13.82 3.80
CA ARG A 7 -21.22 13.31 5.17
C ARG A 7 -22.29 14.17 5.84
N THR A 8 -23.49 13.61 6.01
CA THR A 8 -24.40 14.12 7.03
C THR A 8 -23.62 14.11 8.34
N PRO A 9 -23.70 15.14 9.19
CA PRO A 9 -22.97 15.21 10.45
C PRO A 9 -23.62 14.29 11.48
N SER A 10 -23.94 13.05 11.11
CA SER A 10 -24.39 11.99 12.01
C SER A 10 -23.22 11.31 12.72
N ASN A 11 -21.97 11.55 12.29
CA ASN A 11 -20.77 10.87 12.79
C ASN A 11 -19.68 11.83 13.30
N VAL A 12 -20.03 13.03 13.79
CA VAL A 12 -19.04 13.86 14.49
C VAL A 12 -18.83 13.25 15.87
N THR A 13 -17.64 12.71 16.11
CA THR A 13 -17.29 12.08 17.37
C THR A 13 -17.18 13.11 18.50
N GLU A 14 -17.40 12.70 19.74
CA GLU A 14 -17.24 13.57 20.92
C GLU A 14 -15.83 14.19 21.01
N ALA A 15 -14.82 13.46 20.51
CA ALA A 15 -13.44 13.93 20.39
C ALA A 15 -13.27 15.05 19.35
N GLU A 16 -13.93 14.96 18.19
CA GLU A 16 -13.91 16.01 17.17
C GLU A 16 -14.67 17.26 17.62
N SER A 17 -15.83 17.09 18.27
CA SER A 17 -16.56 18.21 18.89
C SER A 17 -15.70 18.93 19.93
N ASN A 18 -15.02 18.17 20.80
CA ASN A 18 -14.07 18.73 21.77
C ASN A 18 -12.91 19.49 21.12
N ARG A 19 -12.34 18.97 20.03
CA ARG A 19 -11.22 19.60 19.32
C ARG A 19 -11.59 20.95 18.70
N LEU A 20 -12.82 21.09 18.20
CA LEU A 20 -13.32 22.35 17.63
C LEU A 20 -13.79 23.33 18.71
N ALA A 21 -14.47 22.86 19.75
CA ALA A 21 -15.09 23.72 20.75
C ALA A 21 -14.08 24.35 21.73
N ARG A 22 -13.05 23.62 22.15
CA ARG A 22 -12.08 24.10 23.16
C ARG A 22 -11.31 25.37 22.76
N PRO A 23 -10.63 25.44 21.59
CA PRO A 23 -9.88 26.64 21.23
C PRO A 23 -10.80 27.85 21.03
N ALA A 24 -11.98 27.66 20.42
CA ALA A 24 -12.97 28.73 20.27
C ALA A 24 -13.48 29.25 21.63
N THR A 25 -13.69 28.35 22.60
CA THR A 25 -14.14 28.70 23.96
C THR A 25 -13.06 29.42 24.74
N LEU A 26 -11.81 28.92 24.73
CA LEU A 26 -10.68 29.57 25.40
C LEU A 26 -10.45 30.97 24.85
N PHE A 27 -10.53 31.13 23.53
CA PHE A 27 -10.39 32.43 22.89
C PHE A 27 -11.54 33.38 23.27
N GLY A 28 -12.79 32.91 23.25
CA GLY A 28 -13.95 33.70 23.67
C GLY A 28 -13.85 34.16 25.12
N LEU A 29 -13.48 33.27 26.04
CA LEU A 29 -13.25 33.59 27.45
C LEU A 29 -12.16 34.65 27.62
N PHE A 30 -11.03 34.49 26.92
CA PHE A 30 -9.94 35.48 26.95
C PHE A 30 -10.40 36.85 26.45
N LEU A 31 -11.02 36.90 25.27
CA LEU A 31 -11.51 38.15 24.67
C LEU A 31 -12.46 38.90 25.60
N PHE A 32 -13.47 38.21 26.13
CA PHE A 32 -14.46 38.85 26.98
C PHE A 32 -13.90 39.23 28.35
N THR A 33 -12.88 38.52 28.85
CA THR A 33 -12.13 38.93 30.05
C THR A 33 -11.34 40.23 29.80
N VAL A 34 -10.70 40.36 28.63
CA VAL A 34 -10.04 41.61 28.22
C VAL A 34 -11.04 42.76 28.13
N LEU A 35 -12.24 42.51 27.58
CA LEU A 35 -13.31 43.51 27.53
C LEU A 35 -13.80 43.94 28.91
N ILE A 36 -13.93 43.01 29.86
CA ILE A 36 -14.23 43.34 31.26
C ILE A 36 -13.15 44.24 31.85
N GLY A 37 -11.87 43.87 31.69
CA GLY A 37 -10.74 44.68 32.19
C GLY A 37 -10.72 46.09 31.59
N TYR A 38 -10.96 46.21 30.29
CA TYR A 38 -11.05 47.50 29.59
C TYR A 38 -12.25 48.32 30.08
N GLY A 39 -13.42 47.71 30.24
CA GLY A 39 -14.61 48.37 30.76
C GLY A 39 -14.44 48.88 32.19
N LEU A 40 -13.83 48.08 33.08
CA LEU A 40 -13.53 48.49 34.45
C LEU A 40 -12.53 49.64 34.48
N TRP A 41 -11.51 49.62 33.62
CA TRP A 41 -10.55 50.71 33.49
C TRP A 41 -11.20 52.01 33.01
N GLN A 42 -12.03 51.94 31.96
CA GLN A 42 -12.79 53.10 31.46
C GLN A 42 -13.74 53.65 32.53
N ASN A 43 -14.39 52.78 33.31
CA ASN A 43 -15.26 53.20 34.41
C ASN A 43 -14.45 53.91 35.53
N ALA A 44 -13.25 53.42 35.83
CA ALA A 44 -12.35 54.07 36.79
C ALA A 44 -11.87 55.46 36.32
N LEU A 45 -11.79 55.68 35.01
CA LEU A 45 -11.51 56.98 34.38
C LEU A 45 -12.75 57.89 34.29
N GLY A 46 -13.92 57.44 34.76
CA GLY A 46 -15.16 58.21 34.76
C GLY A 46 -15.93 58.19 33.42
N ALA A 47 -15.53 57.34 32.47
CA ALA A 47 -16.24 57.21 31.20
C ALA A 47 -17.57 56.47 31.39
N LYS A 48 -18.67 57.08 30.93
CA LYS A 48 -20.03 56.50 31.03
C LYS A 48 -20.17 55.17 30.28
N SER A 49 -19.30 54.91 29.29
CA SER A 49 -19.25 53.68 28.49
C SER A 49 -18.62 52.49 29.24
N GLY A 50 -17.82 52.72 30.30
CA GLY A 50 -17.09 51.67 30.99
C GLY A 50 -17.97 50.58 31.60
N LEU A 51 -19.09 50.97 32.22
CA LEU A 51 -20.05 50.01 32.79
C LEU A 51 -20.72 49.15 31.69
N GLN A 52 -21.07 49.75 30.56
CA GLN A 52 -21.72 49.05 29.44
C GLN A 52 -20.79 48.01 28.80
N ILE A 53 -19.51 48.35 28.61
CA ILE A 53 -18.49 47.43 28.08
C ILE A 53 -18.25 46.27 29.04
N THR A 54 -18.24 46.55 30.35
CA THR A 54 -18.09 45.52 31.39
C THR A 54 -19.23 44.51 31.35
N TRP A 55 -20.48 44.99 31.20
CA TRP A 55 -21.65 44.12 31.05
C TRP A 55 -21.61 43.29 29.76
N LEU A 56 -21.17 43.87 28.64
CA LEU A 56 -20.97 43.13 27.39
C LEU A 56 -19.97 41.99 27.57
N GLY A 57 -18.86 42.25 28.24
CA GLY A 57 -17.87 41.24 28.58
C GLY A 57 -18.44 40.11 29.44
N LEU A 58 -19.16 40.43 30.51
CA LEU A 58 -19.80 39.43 31.38
C LEU A 58 -20.82 38.56 30.63
N ALA A 59 -21.67 39.19 29.80
CA ALA A 59 -22.64 38.49 28.97
C ALA A 59 -21.95 37.56 27.96
N GLY A 60 -20.86 38.02 27.35
CA GLY A 60 -20.05 37.23 26.42
C GLY A 60 -19.39 36.02 27.06
N ILE A 61 -18.88 36.13 28.30
CA ILE A 61 -18.36 34.98 29.06
C ILE A 61 -19.45 33.94 29.29
N LEU A 62 -20.62 34.35 29.78
CA LEU A 62 -21.75 33.45 30.03
C LEU A 62 -22.22 32.75 28.74
N TYR A 63 -22.31 33.51 27.64
CA TYR A 63 -22.64 32.96 26.33
C TYR A 63 -21.60 31.92 25.87
N THR A 64 -20.31 32.22 26.03
CA THR A 64 -19.21 31.33 25.61
C THR A 64 -19.22 30.02 26.39
N ILE A 65 -19.45 30.07 27.71
CA ILE A 65 -19.58 28.88 28.58
C ILE A 65 -20.81 28.06 28.19
N GLY A 66 -21.96 28.72 27.96
CA GLY A 66 -23.18 28.05 27.54
C GLY A 66 -23.03 27.35 26.19
N LEU A 67 -22.41 28.02 25.21
CA LEU A 67 -22.14 27.46 23.89
C LEU A 67 -21.18 26.26 23.97
N TYR A 68 -20.13 26.34 24.79
CA TYR A 68 -19.21 25.22 25.03
C TYR A 68 -19.94 23.99 25.57
N PHE A 69 -20.77 24.18 26.60
CA PHE A 69 -21.54 23.09 27.19
C PHE A 69 -22.52 22.47 26.18
N LEU A 70 -23.19 23.30 25.37
CA LEU A 70 -24.09 22.84 24.31
C LEU A 70 -23.37 22.03 23.22
N LEU A 71 -22.17 22.48 22.81
CA LEU A 71 -21.34 21.79 21.83
C LEU A 71 -20.83 20.45 22.36
N LEU A 72 -20.52 20.34 23.66
CA LEU A 72 -20.10 19.10 24.29
C LEU A 72 -21.24 18.08 24.43
N VAL A 73 -22.42 18.52 24.88
CA VAL A 73 -23.48 17.61 25.32
C VAL A 73 -24.33 17.08 24.15
N ARG A 74 -24.64 17.90 23.14
CA ARG A 74 -25.45 17.48 21.97
C ARG A 74 -25.09 18.22 20.68
N PHE A 75 -23.86 18.05 20.19
CA PHE A 75 -23.39 18.67 18.93
C PHE A 75 -24.36 18.49 17.75
N THR A 76 -24.91 17.29 17.56
CA THR A 76 -25.86 16.98 16.47
C THR A 76 -27.18 17.73 16.59
N LEU A 77 -27.68 17.95 17.82
CA LEU A 77 -28.87 18.77 18.06
C LEU A 77 -28.56 20.24 17.79
N VAL A 78 -27.43 20.75 18.27
CA VAL A 78 -26.96 22.12 18.05
C VAL A 78 -26.81 22.42 16.56
N TYR A 79 -26.25 21.49 15.79
CA TYR A 79 -26.11 21.63 14.34
C TYR A 79 -27.47 21.72 13.62
N ARG A 80 -28.48 20.97 14.07
CA ARG A 80 -29.86 21.08 13.51
C ARG A 80 -30.47 22.46 13.77
N TRP A 81 -30.12 23.10 14.89
CA TRP A 81 -30.59 24.43 15.27
C TRP A 81 -29.63 25.56 14.88
N ARG A 82 -28.62 25.31 14.03
CA ARG A 82 -27.60 26.31 13.61
C ARG A 82 -28.17 27.64 13.12
N LEU A 83 -29.34 27.61 12.47
CA LEU A 83 -30.01 28.84 12.02
C LEU A 83 -30.52 29.67 13.21
N LEU A 84 -31.09 29.04 14.23
CA LEU A 84 -31.52 29.76 15.44
C LEU A 84 -30.33 30.37 16.17
N PHE A 85 -29.21 29.65 16.28
CA PHE A 85 -28.02 30.21 16.90
C PHE A 85 -27.46 31.39 16.10
N THR A 86 -27.46 31.28 14.76
CA THR A 86 -27.08 32.37 13.86
C THR A 86 -27.97 33.60 14.10
N LEU A 87 -29.29 33.42 14.14
CA LEU A 87 -30.25 34.49 14.42
C LEU A 87 -30.07 35.09 15.83
N GLY A 88 -29.81 34.25 16.84
CA GLY A 88 -29.49 34.71 18.19
C GLY A 88 -28.23 35.57 18.24
N ASN A 89 -27.19 35.20 17.47
CA ASN A 89 -25.97 35.98 17.34
C ASN A 89 -26.21 37.30 16.61
N VAL A 90 -27.02 37.30 15.54
CA VAL A 90 -27.45 38.54 14.86
C VAL A 90 -28.13 39.47 15.88
N PHE A 91 -29.07 38.95 16.65
CA PHE A 91 -29.78 39.72 17.67
C PHE A 91 -28.85 40.30 18.74
N ALA A 92 -27.96 39.47 19.32
CA ALA A 92 -27.02 39.90 20.35
C ALA A 92 -26.04 40.98 19.84
N THR A 93 -25.50 40.81 18.62
CA THR A 93 -24.59 41.79 18.02
C THR A 93 -25.29 43.08 17.58
N THR A 94 -26.53 42.98 17.12
CA THR A 94 -27.38 44.14 16.80
C THR A 94 -27.72 44.96 18.05
N ILE A 95 -28.04 44.30 19.18
CA ILE A 95 -28.21 44.97 20.48
C ILE A 95 -26.90 45.66 20.89
N SER A 96 -25.77 45.00 20.73
CA SER A 96 -24.47 45.58 21.10
C SER A 96 -24.16 46.85 20.30
N LEU A 97 -24.53 46.87 19.01
CA LEU A 97 -24.44 48.06 18.15
C LEU A 97 -25.39 49.19 18.59
N ALA A 98 -26.57 48.87 19.12
CA ALA A 98 -27.58 49.86 19.51
C ALA A 98 -27.33 50.49 20.90
N PHE A 99 -26.69 49.76 21.81
CA PHE A 99 -26.54 50.16 23.22
C PHE A 99 -25.18 50.79 23.56
N LEU A 100 -24.14 50.56 22.75
CA LEU A 100 -22.82 51.16 22.98
C LEU A 100 -22.76 52.56 22.37
N PRO A 101 -22.08 53.53 23.02
CA PRO A 101 -21.98 54.87 22.48
C PRO A 101 -20.91 54.97 21.37
N ASP A 102 -20.98 56.05 20.59
CA ASP A 102 -20.24 56.23 19.35
C ASP A 102 -18.71 56.22 19.52
N ASP A 103 -18.23 56.64 20.69
CA ASP A 103 -16.80 56.65 21.07
C ASP A 103 -16.19 55.23 21.14
N VAL A 104 -17.01 54.19 21.19
CA VAL A 104 -16.56 52.79 21.33
C VAL A 104 -17.18 51.85 20.30
N GLN A 105 -17.77 52.37 19.22
CA GLN A 105 -18.44 51.57 18.18
C GLN A 105 -17.53 50.55 17.46
N ILE A 106 -16.20 50.66 17.56
CA ILE A 106 -15.28 49.67 16.99
C ILE A 106 -15.40 48.29 17.68
N ILE A 107 -15.73 48.25 18.98
CA ILE A 107 -15.82 47.01 19.76
C ILE A 107 -16.87 46.05 19.19
N PRO A 108 -18.14 46.44 18.96
CA PRO A 108 -19.14 45.52 18.41
C PRO A 108 -18.78 45.01 17.01
N HIS A 109 -18.07 45.79 16.18
CA HIS A 109 -17.58 45.30 14.88
C HIS A 109 -16.46 44.27 15.00
N ILE A 110 -15.56 44.40 15.98
CA ILE A 110 -14.57 43.37 16.31
C ILE A 110 -15.30 42.10 16.76
N VAL A 111 -16.30 42.22 17.63
CA VAL A 111 -17.13 41.08 18.09
C VAL A 111 -17.85 40.42 16.92
N ILE A 112 -18.43 41.18 15.99
CA ILE A 112 -19.07 40.65 14.77
C ILE A 112 -18.07 39.85 13.93
N THR A 113 -16.88 40.42 13.69
CA THR A 113 -15.83 39.73 12.92
C THR A 113 -15.46 38.39 13.56
N LEU A 114 -15.27 38.37 14.88
CA LEU A 114 -14.93 37.16 15.61
C LEU A 114 -16.05 36.13 15.62
N VAL A 115 -17.30 36.57 15.84
CA VAL A 115 -18.47 35.69 15.77
C VAL A 115 -18.63 35.11 14.36
N ALA A 116 -18.36 35.88 13.31
CA ALA A 116 -18.37 35.39 11.93
C ALA A 116 -17.31 34.31 11.70
N ILE A 117 -16.07 34.52 12.17
CA ILE A 117 -14.99 33.53 12.09
C ILE A 117 -15.37 32.23 12.82
N VAL A 118 -15.86 32.34 14.06
CA VAL A 118 -16.31 31.18 14.85
C VAL A 118 -17.47 30.46 14.14
N THR A 119 -18.41 31.22 13.54
CA THR A 119 -19.54 30.67 12.78
C THR A 119 -19.06 29.90 11.55
N VAL A 120 -18.05 30.39 10.82
CA VAL A 120 -17.44 29.65 9.70
C VAL A 120 -16.85 28.33 10.17
N ILE A 121 -16.06 28.36 11.24
CA ILE A 121 -15.37 27.19 11.78
C ILE A 121 -16.38 26.12 12.23
N LEU A 122 -17.44 26.52 12.93
CA LEU A 122 -18.39 25.60 13.52
C LEU A 122 -19.47 25.13 12.52
N TRP A 123 -20.03 26.04 11.72
CA TRP A 123 -21.25 25.78 10.95
C TRP A 123 -21.10 25.99 9.43
N GLY A 124 -19.93 26.43 8.98
CA GLY A 124 -19.58 26.58 7.57
C GLY A 124 -19.92 27.95 6.97
N ARG A 125 -19.48 28.14 5.72
CA ARG A 125 -19.55 29.39 4.97
C ARG A 125 -20.93 30.04 4.95
N SER A 126 -21.98 29.25 4.67
CA SER A 126 -23.32 29.82 4.47
C SER A 126 -23.89 30.47 5.73
N GLN A 127 -23.67 29.90 6.91
CA GLN A 127 -24.16 30.48 8.17
C GLN A 127 -23.43 31.78 8.51
N ALA A 128 -22.12 31.84 8.30
CA ALA A 128 -21.36 33.06 8.55
C ALA A 128 -21.75 34.18 7.59
N GLN A 129 -22.02 33.87 6.32
CA GLN A 129 -22.52 34.85 5.36
C GLN A 129 -23.91 35.37 5.73
N ILE A 130 -24.82 34.49 6.16
CA ILE A 130 -26.14 34.89 6.67
C ILE A 130 -25.99 35.80 7.88
N PHE A 131 -25.12 35.44 8.84
CA PHE A 131 -24.82 36.25 10.01
C PHE A 131 -24.31 37.65 9.62
N ILE A 132 -23.24 37.74 8.83
CA ILE A 132 -22.65 39.02 8.40
C ILE A 132 -23.69 39.87 7.68
N PHE A 133 -24.45 39.28 6.75
CA PHE A 133 -25.44 40.00 5.95
C PHE A 133 -26.58 40.55 6.81
N LEU A 134 -27.17 39.71 7.69
CA LEU A 134 -28.28 40.14 8.55
C LEU A 134 -27.82 41.18 9.57
N THR A 135 -26.63 41.04 10.14
CA THR A 135 -26.09 42.03 11.08
C THR A 135 -25.74 43.34 10.36
N ALA A 136 -25.21 43.29 9.13
CA ALA A 136 -24.98 44.48 8.32
C ALA A 136 -26.31 45.18 8.00
N LEU A 137 -27.33 44.44 7.58
CA LEU A 137 -28.66 44.98 7.30
C LEU A 137 -29.29 45.62 8.56
N ALA A 138 -29.21 44.95 9.70
CA ALA A 138 -29.70 45.48 10.97
C ALA A 138 -28.92 46.73 11.40
N SER A 139 -27.62 46.80 11.16
CA SER A 139 -26.80 47.98 11.45
C SER A 139 -27.22 49.20 10.64
N VAL A 140 -27.66 49.00 9.38
CA VAL A 140 -28.20 50.08 8.54
C VAL A 140 -29.55 50.58 9.08
N SER A 141 -30.43 49.67 9.50
CA SER A 141 -31.74 50.02 10.06
C SER A 141 -31.66 50.72 11.42
N LEU A 142 -30.56 50.56 12.14
CA LEU A 142 -30.29 51.21 13.43
C LEU A 142 -29.73 52.63 13.28
N LEU A 143 -29.43 53.11 12.06
CA LEU A 143 -29.09 54.52 11.87
C LEU A 143 -30.29 55.38 12.31
N ARG A 144 -30.09 56.19 13.35
CA ARG A 144 -31.13 57.12 13.79
C ARG A 144 -31.35 58.17 12.69
N PRO A 145 -32.61 58.45 12.30
CA PRO A 145 -32.92 59.41 11.25
C PRO A 145 -32.59 60.87 11.60
N ASP A 146 -32.21 61.16 12.85
CA ASP A 146 -31.83 62.50 13.31
C ASP A 146 -30.36 62.85 13.03
N ILE A 147 -29.64 61.96 12.32
CA ILE A 147 -28.21 62.09 12.01
C ILE A 147 -28.03 62.33 10.50
N ASP A 148 -28.44 63.51 10.04
CA ASP A 148 -27.99 64.07 8.76
C ASP A 148 -26.54 64.61 8.85
N ASP A 149 -25.94 64.63 10.05
CA ASP A 149 -24.57 65.12 10.33
C ASP A 149 -23.51 64.01 10.50
N GLU A 150 -23.83 62.75 10.22
CA GLU A 150 -22.82 61.68 10.24
C GLU A 150 -21.85 61.87 9.07
N LEU A 151 -20.60 62.24 9.37
CA LEU A 151 -19.55 62.37 8.37
C LEU A 151 -19.51 61.09 7.50
N PRO A 152 -19.42 61.22 6.15
CA PRO A 152 -19.33 60.08 5.23
C PRO A 152 -18.26 59.04 5.62
N GLU A 153 -17.20 59.48 6.30
CA GLU A 153 -16.11 58.65 6.82
C GLU A 153 -16.57 57.58 7.83
N HIS A 154 -17.54 57.86 8.70
CA HIS A 154 -18.03 56.88 9.68
C HIS A 154 -18.89 55.78 9.04
N ARG A 155 -19.66 56.11 7.99
CA ARG A 155 -20.42 55.13 7.20
C ARG A 155 -19.48 54.22 6.40
N LEU A 156 -18.43 54.82 5.81
CA LEU A 156 -17.40 54.08 5.07
C LEU A 156 -16.63 53.12 5.99
N THR A 157 -16.30 53.55 7.21
CA THR A 157 -15.60 52.74 8.22
C THR A 157 -16.45 51.56 8.69
N ARG A 158 -17.76 51.76 8.92
CA ARG A 158 -18.65 50.65 9.29
C ARG A 158 -18.77 49.62 8.16
N PHE A 159 -18.92 50.09 6.92
CA PHE A 159 -18.98 49.23 5.75
C PHE A 159 -17.67 48.43 5.56
N SER A 160 -16.51 49.08 5.71
CA SER A 160 -15.21 48.42 5.56
C SER A 160 -14.96 47.34 6.60
N LEU A 161 -15.49 47.48 7.83
CA LEU A 161 -15.40 46.47 8.88
C LEU A 161 -16.26 45.23 8.58
N PHE A 162 -17.45 45.38 7.99
CA PHE A 162 -18.23 44.23 7.51
C PHE A 162 -17.57 43.54 6.32
N LEU A 163 -16.96 44.32 5.41
CA LEU A 163 -16.19 43.76 4.30
C LEU A 163 -14.98 42.98 4.81
N LEU A 164 -14.28 43.48 5.83
CA LEU A 164 -13.18 42.78 6.49
C LEU A 164 -13.67 41.46 7.12
N ALA A 165 -14.79 41.48 7.85
CA ALA A 165 -15.38 40.28 8.42
C ALA A 165 -15.71 39.23 7.34
N PHE A 166 -16.23 39.66 6.20
CA PHE A 166 -16.53 38.79 5.06
C PHE A 166 -15.26 38.18 4.44
N ILE A 167 -14.24 39.00 4.17
CA ILE A 167 -12.98 38.53 3.58
C ILE A 167 -12.28 37.53 4.50
N LEU A 168 -12.23 37.80 5.81
CA LEU A 168 -11.65 36.89 6.80
C LEU A 168 -12.41 35.57 6.88
N ALA A 169 -13.75 35.64 6.95
CA ALA A 169 -14.61 34.45 6.97
C ALA A 169 -14.38 33.57 5.73
N GLU A 170 -14.34 34.17 4.55
CA GLU A 170 -14.12 33.44 3.29
C GLU A 170 -12.70 32.85 3.19
N SER A 171 -11.69 33.60 3.64
CA SER A 171 -10.29 33.14 3.64
C SER A 171 -10.08 31.94 4.57
N ILE A 172 -10.66 32.00 5.77
CA ILE A 172 -10.63 30.89 6.74
C ILE A 172 -11.36 29.67 6.17
N HIS A 173 -12.53 29.86 5.55
CA HIS A 173 -13.25 28.75 4.94
C HIS A 173 -12.42 28.06 3.84
N ARG A 174 -11.82 28.82 2.93
CA ARG A 174 -10.94 28.28 1.89
C ARG A 174 -9.75 27.53 2.48
N LEU A 175 -9.15 28.06 3.54
CA LEU A 175 -8.04 27.40 4.24
C LEU A 175 -8.48 26.08 4.86
N ILE A 176 -9.65 26.05 5.51
CA ILE A 176 -10.23 24.83 6.10
C ILE A 176 -10.50 23.78 5.01
N GLU A 177 -11.12 24.17 3.89
CA GLU A 177 -11.40 23.24 2.78
C GLU A 177 -10.12 22.69 2.17
N SER A 178 -9.13 23.57 1.89
CA SER A 178 -7.83 23.15 1.38
C SER A 178 -7.11 22.19 2.33
N THR A 179 -7.20 22.43 3.63
CA THR A 179 -6.54 21.59 4.65
C THR A 179 -7.20 20.22 4.72
N HIS A 180 -8.55 20.16 4.72
CA HIS A 180 -9.28 18.90 4.70
C HIS A 180 -8.99 18.08 3.44
N ALA A 181 -8.95 18.72 2.28
CA ALA A 181 -8.59 18.06 1.03
C ALA A 181 -7.17 17.47 1.11
N ARG A 182 -6.21 18.21 1.68
CA ARG A 182 -4.83 17.74 1.85
C ARG A 182 -4.72 16.56 2.84
N ILE A 183 -5.46 16.60 3.95
CA ILE A 183 -5.51 15.49 4.92
C ILE A 183 -6.09 14.23 4.25
N GLN A 184 -7.21 14.34 3.53
CA GLN A 184 -7.82 13.19 2.85
C GLN A 184 -6.90 12.60 1.78
N ARG A 185 -6.17 13.43 1.03
CA ARG A 185 -5.16 12.95 0.07
C ARG A 185 -4.08 12.15 0.82
N LEU A 186 -3.54 12.67 1.91
CA LEU A 186 -2.52 11.97 2.72
C LEU A 186 -3.04 10.66 3.35
N GLU A 187 -4.28 10.62 3.84
CA GLU A 187 -4.87 9.40 4.40
C GLU A 187 -4.95 8.27 3.36
N LYS A 188 -5.41 8.59 2.14
CA LYS A 188 -5.45 7.61 1.04
C LYS A 188 -4.05 7.10 0.68
N LEU A 189 -3.08 8.00 0.60
CA LEU A 189 -1.69 7.62 0.30
C LEU A 189 -1.10 6.71 1.37
N ASN A 190 -1.37 7.00 2.65
CA ASN A 190 -0.92 6.17 3.74
C ASN A 190 -1.65 4.81 3.75
N GLU A 191 -2.93 4.78 3.37
CA GLU A 191 -3.67 3.52 3.18
C GLU A 191 -3.02 2.66 2.09
N PHE A 192 -2.63 3.25 0.95
CA PHE A 192 -1.90 2.55 -0.10
C PHE A 192 -0.54 2.04 0.40
N GLY A 193 0.25 2.91 1.02
CA GLY A 193 1.54 2.54 1.61
C GLY A 193 1.43 1.36 2.57
N ARG A 194 0.41 1.36 3.45
CA ARG A 194 0.15 0.25 4.38
C ARG A 194 -0.24 -1.05 3.66
N LYS A 195 -1.11 -0.99 2.64
CA LYS A 195 -1.49 -2.19 1.86
C LYS A 195 -0.29 -2.76 1.13
N ILE A 196 0.48 -1.90 0.43
CA ILE A 196 1.70 -2.25 -0.29
C ILE A 196 2.69 -2.93 0.66
N GLY A 197 3.02 -2.29 1.80
CA GLY A 197 3.98 -2.81 2.77
C GLY A 197 3.55 -4.09 3.51
N SER A 198 2.26 -4.45 3.48
CA SER A 198 1.75 -5.66 4.14
C SER A 198 1.71 -6.91 3.25
N SER A 199 1.85 -6.74 1.93
CA SER A 199 1.85 -7.87 1.01
C SER A 199 3.22 -8.56 0.98
N LEU A 200 3.20 -9.89 0.89
CA LEU A 200 4.38 -10.74 0.77
C LEU A 200 4.46 -11.39 -0.63
N ASP A 201 3.55 -11.04 -1.53
CA ASP A 201 3.52 -11.55 -2.90
C ASP A 201 3.95 -10.43 -3.87
N LYS A 202 5.01 -10.69 -4.63
CA LYS A 202 5.56 -9.73 -5.60
C LYS A 202 4.49 -9.21 -6.57
N THR A 203 3.63 -10.09 -7.07
CA THR A 203 2.59 -9.76 -8.06
C THR A 203 1.53 -8.87 -7.44
N GLU A 204 1.13 -9.17 -6.20
CA GLU A 204 0.17 -8.36 -5.46
C GLU A 204 0.74 -6.96 -5.16
N VAL A 205 2.01 -6.88 -4.73
CA VAL A 205 2.70 -5.60 -4.51
C VAL A 205 2.70 -4.75 -5.79
N VAL A 206 3.09 -5.33 -6.93
CA VAL A 206 3.09 -4.62 -8.23
C VAL A 206 1.70 -4.11 -8.60
N ASN A 207 0.67 -4.93 -8.42
CA ASN A 207 -0.72 -4.55 -8.71
C ASN A 207 -1.23 -3.43 -7.78
N LEU A 208 -0.87 -3.46 -6.50
CA LEU A 208 -1.21 -2.41 -5.55
C LEU A 208 -0.51 -1.09 -5.88
N VAL A 209 0.76 -1.14 -6.26
CA VAL A 209 1.51 0.05 -6.71
C VAL A 209 0.87 0.62 -7.97
N ASN A 210 0.51 -0.23 -8.94
CA ASN A 210 -0.19 0.19 -10.16
C ASN A 210 -1.50 0.94 -9.84
N ALA A 211 -2.35 0.37 -8.98
CA ALA A 211 -3.60 1.00 -8.57
C ALA A 211 -3.36 2.33 -7.83
N ALA A 212 -2.34 2.40 -6.98
CA ALA A 212 -1.98 3.62 -6.26
C ALA A 212 -1.53 4.73 -7.23
N LEU A 213 -0.71 4.41 -8.23
CA LEU A 213 -0.29 5.36 -9.26
C LEU A 213 -1.47 5.88 -10.08
N GLN A 214 -2.37 4.99 -10.50
CA GLN A 214 -3.59 5.33 -11.24
C GLN A 214 -4.52 6.30 -10.48
N GLU A 215 -4.64 6.13 -9.16
CA GLU A 215 -5.50 6.98 -8.36
C GLU A 215 -4.82 8.30 -7.94
N ALA A 216 -3.50 8.26 -7.72
CA ALA A 216 -2.78 9.37 -7.10
C ALA A 216 -2.17 10.36 -8.10
N LEU A 217 -1.90 9.93 -9.34
CA LEU A 217 -1.22 10.71 -10.37
C LEU A 217 -2.00 10.69 -11.69
N ASP A 218 -2.17 11.87 -12.31
CA ASP A 218 -2.77 12.01 -13.65
C ASP A 218 -1.70 11.79 -14.74
N ALA A 219 -1.24 10.53 -14.86
CA ALA A 219 -0.19 10.11 -15.78
C ALA A 219 -0.75 9.20 -16.89
N ASP A 220 -0.19 9.35 -18.10
CA ASP A 220 -0.55 8.51 -19.26
C ASP A 220 0.23 7.19 -19.25
N THR A 221 1.44 7.20 -18.69
CA THR A 221 2.37 6.06 -18.65
C THR A 221 2.97 5.88 -17.27
N TYR A 222 3.11 4.65 -16.79
CA TYR A 222 3.81 4.34 -15.54
C TYR A 222 4.49 2.98 -15.63
N TYR A 223 5.65 2.89 -14.99
CA TYR A 223 6.41 1.65 -14.96
C TYR A 223 7.21 1.50 -13.68
N LEU A 224 7.40 0.23 -13.32
CA LEU A 224 8.22 -0.22 -12.21
C LEU A 224 9.25 -1.18 -12.77
N GLY A 225 10.53 -0.90 -12.52
CA GLY A 225 11.64 -1.71 -13.00
C GLY A 225 12.61 -2.10 -11.89
N ILE A 226 13.18 -3.29 -12.00
CA ILE A 226 14.25 -3.79 -11.12
C ILE A 226 15.53 -3.93 -11.96
N LEU A 227 16.65 -3.44 -11.44
CA LEU A 227 17.96 -3.55 -12.09
C LEU A 227 18.56 -4.94 -11.83
N GLU A 228 18.85 -5.68 -12.90
CA GLU A 228 19.50 -6.99 -12.89
C GLU A 228 20.59 -7.01 -13.98
N SER A 229 21.85 -7.23 -13.60
CA SER A 229 22.99 -7.37 -14.53
C SER A 229 23.13 -6.23 -15.57
N GLY A 230 22.88 -4.98 -15.17
CA GLY A 230 22.97 -3.81 -16.06
C GLY A 230 21.74 -3.59 -16.95
N GLN A 231 20.69 -4.40 -16.80
CA GLN A 231 19.41 -4.27 -17.49
C GLN A 231 18.30 -3.98 -16.49
N ILE A 232 17.32 -3.17 -16.87
CA ILE A 232 16.12 -2.91 -16.06
C ILE A 232 15.01 -3.81 -16.57
N ARG A 233 14.60 -4.80 -15.75
CA ARG A 233 13.41 -5.61 -16.00
C ARG A 233 12.19 -4.85 -15.50
N LEU A 234 11.32 -4.45 -16.42
CA LEU A 234 10.04 -3.81 -16.13
C LEU A 234 9.03 -4.87 -15.71
N ASP A 235 8.75 -4.92 -14.41
CA ASP A 235 7.73 -5.80 -13.82
C ASP A 235 6.33 -5.14 -13.87
N LEU A 236 6.27 -3.83 -14.09
CA LEU A 236 5.07 -3.08 -14.45
C LEU A 236 5.40 -2.18 -15.63
N LEU A 237 4.59 -2.22 -16.67
CA LEU A 237 4.60 -1.24 -17.75
C LEU A 237 3.15 -1.02 -18.19
N TYR A 238 2.63 0.17 -17.89
CA TYR A 238 1.33 0.63 -18.37
C TYR A 238 1.51 1.83 -19.28
N ASP A 239 0.75 1.83 -20.36
CA ASP A 239 0.68 2.94 -21.30
C ASP A 239 -0.73 3.05 -21.89
N ASP A 240 -1.42 4.15 -21.56
CA ASP A 240 -2.70 4.57 -22.12
C ASP A 240 -3.74 3.45 -22.23
N GLY A 241 -4.13 2.89 -21.08
CA GLY A 241 -5.15 1.83 -20.99
C GLY A 241 -4.65 0.40 -21.17
N GLU A 242 -3.36 0.20 -21.47
CA GLU A 242 -2.80 -1.13 -21.76
C GLU A 242 -1.63 -1.46 -20.84
N CYS A 243 -1.64 -2.67 -20.26
CA CYS A 243 -0.49 -3.24 -19.56
C CYS A 243 0.30 -4.13 -20.50
N PHE A 244 1.60 -3.89 -20.57
CA PHE A 244 2.53 -4.67 -21.39
C PHE A 244 3.15 -5.79 -20.55
N ASN A 245 3.51 -6.89 -21.22
CA ASN A 245 4.24 -8.00 -20.57
C ASN A 245 5.64 -7.57 -20.15
N ASN A 246 6.24 -8.34 -19.23
CA ASN A 246 7.59 -8.10 -18.72
C ASN A 246 8.57 -7.79 -19.86
N THR A 247 9.09 -6.57 -19.85
CA THR A 247 9.98 -6.05 -20.88
C THR A 247 11.30 -5.68 -20.23
N THR A 248 12.41 -6.01 -20.87
CA THR A 248 13.74 -5.65 -20.38
C THR A 248 14.31 -4.54 -21.23
N VAL A 249 14.84 -3.51 -20.59
CA VAL A 249 15.47 -2.36 -21.25
C VAL A 249 16.87 -2.13 -20.70
N SER A 250 17.77 -1.60 -21.55
CA SER A 250 19.11 -1.24 -21.10
C SER A 250 19.05 -0.15 -20.03
N ALA A 251 19.81 -0.31 -18.94
CA ALA A 251 20.04 0.79 -18.01
C ALA A 251 20.97 1.83 -18.63
N ASP A 252 21.91 1.41 -19.48
CA ASP A 252 22.88 2.30 -20.08
C ASP A 252 22.23 3.25 -21.08
N GLY A 253 22.61 4.52 -20.97
CA GLY A 253 22.08 5.58 -21.83
C GLY A 253 20.63 5.96 -21.60
N THR A 254 19.95 5.59 -20.50
CA THR A 254 18.53 5.91 -20.30
C THR A 254 18.28 6.83 -19.10
N LEU A 255 17.15 7.56 -19.11
CA LEU A 255 16.68 8.34 -17.95
C LEU A 255 16.56 7.46 -16.71
N SER A 256 16.01 6.25 -16.89
CA SER A 256 15.86 5.27 -15.81
C SER A 256 17.20 4.84 -15.23
N GLY A 257 18.18 4.54 -16.08
CA GLY A 257 19.52 4.22 -15.62
C GLY A 257 20.24 5.40 -14.96
N TRP A 258 19.98 6.65 -15.38
CA TRP A 258 20.51 7.82 -14.68
C TRP A 258 19.98 7.89 -13.24
N VAL A 259 18.66 7.74 -13.03
CA VAL A 259 18.04 7.73 -11.70
C VAL A 259 18.63 6.63 -10.82
N VAL A 260 18.73 5.42 -11.38
CA VAL A 260 19.23 4.25 -10.65
C VAL A 260 20.72 4.36 -10.34
N ARG A 261 21.55 4.95 -11.21
CA ARG A 261 23.00 5.11 -10.94
C ARG A 261 23.32 6.23 -9.96
N ASN A 262 22.59 7.34 -10.04
CA ASN A 262 22.84 8.50 -9.18
C ASN A 262 22.14 8.41 -7.83
N HIS A 263 21.24 7.44 -7.66
CA HIS A 263 20.39 7.30 -6.47
C HIS A 263 19.61 8.58 -6.15
N GLN A 264 19.18 9.29 -7.21
CA GLN A 264 18.52 10.59 -7.08
C GLN A 264 17.22 10.64 -7.88
N PRO A 265 16.17 11.27 -7.31
CA PRO A 265 14.96 11.59 -8.03
C PRO A 265 15.25 12.52 -9.21
N LEU A 266 14.58 12.29 -10.35
CA LEU A 266 14.68 13.12 -11.54
C LEU A 266 13.28 13.54 -11.98
N PHE A 267 13.10 14.85 -12.15
CA PHE A 267 11.86 15.46 -12.64
C PHE A 267 12.15 16.33 -13.85
N ILE A 268 11.55 15.99 -14.98
CA ILE A 268 11.64 16.73 -16.23
C ILE A 268 10.22 17.17 -16.63
N PRO A 269 9.88 18.46 -16.46
CA PRO A 269 8.54 18.96 -16.78
C PRO A 269 8.28 19.05 -18.29
N ASP A 270 9.33 19.20 -19.10
CA ASP A 270 9.23 19.25 -20.56
C ASP A 270 10.45 18.62 -21.23
N LEU A 271 10.28 17.41 -21.76
CA LEU A 271 11.31 16.62 -22.46
C LEU A 271 11.69 17.18 -23.83
N ARG A 272 10.99 18.20 -24.32
CA ARG A 272 11.33 18.86 -25.61
C ARG A 272 12.44 19.88 -25.47
N ASN A 273 12.67 20.37 -24.24
CA ASN A 273 13.81 21.23 -23.97
C ASN A 273 15.06 20.36 -23.86
N ASP A 274 16.22 20.87 -24.28
CA ASP A 274 17.49 20.13 -24.19
C ASP A 274 17.67 19.62 -22.75
N VAL A 275 17.54 18.30 -22.60
CA VAL A 275 17.79 17.61 -21.34
C VAL A 275 19.32 17.55 -21.20
N GLU A 276 19.90 18.46 -20.44
CA GLU A 276 21.35 18.50 -20.15
C GLU A 276 21.78 17.33 -19.24
N LEU A 277 21.56 16.09 -19.69
CA LEU A 277 22.07 14.89 -19.03
C LEU A 277 23.07 14.21 -19.97
N GLU A 278 24.36 14.39 -19.67
CA GLU A 278 25.45 13.80 -20.46
C GLU A 278 25.27 12.28 -20.61
N GLY A 279 25.30 11.79 -21.85
CA GLY A 279 25.25 10.36 -22.16
C GLY A 279 23.88 9.71 -21.95
N VAL A 280 22.78 10.47 -21.91
CA VAL A 280 21.41 9.95 -21.83
C VAL A 280 20.68 10.15 -23.16
N GLU A 281 20.15 9.06 -23.70
CA GLU A 281 19.28 9.02 -24.87
C GLU A 281 17.82 8.79 -24.43
N LEU A 282 16.90 9.48 -25.12
CA LEU A 282 15.47 9.31 -24.92
C LEU A 282 15.00 8.09 -25.70
N ILE A 283 14.72 7.00 -24.99
CA ILE A 283 14.10 5.81 -25.56
C ILE A 283 12.59 5.83 -25.32
N VAL A 284 11.83 5.34 -26.31
CA VAL A 284 10.38 5.16 -26.18
C VAL A 284 10.10 3.69 -25.90
N VAL A 285 9.32 3.43 -24.85
CA VAL A 285 8.89 2.10 -24.42
C VAL A 285 7.36 2.11 -24.37
N GLY A 286 6.70 1.07 -24.88
CA GLY A 286 5.23 1.03 -24.99
C GLY A 286 4.72 1.40 -26.39
N LYS A 287 3.67 2.24 -26.48
CA LYS A 287 2.89 2.54 -27.70
C LYS A 287 3.58 3.41 -28.75
N GLY A 288 4.91 3.51 -28.74
CA GLY A 288 5.67 4.29 -29.72
C GLY A 288 5.40 5.79 -29.69
N ARG A 289 4.67 6.28 -28.70
CA ARG A 289 4.38 7.71 -28.47
C ARG A 289 5.32 8.23 -27.39
N THR A 290 5.94 9.38 -27.63
CA THR A 290 6.92 9.96 -26.70
C THR A 290 6.23 10.74 -25.60
N SER A 291 6.57 10.45 -24.34
CA SER A 291 6.20 11.29 -23.20
C SER A 291 6.84 12.68 -23.34
N LEU A 292 6.11 13.73 -22.98
CA LEU A 292 6.59 15.11 -22.96
C LEU A 292 6.93 15.58 -21.53
N SER A 293 6.45 14.90 -20.50
CA SER A 293 6.78 15.17 -19.10
C SER A 293 7.09 13.85 -18.41
N TRP A 294 8.07 13.82 -17.51
CA TRP A 294 8.56 12.58 -16.91
C TRP A 294 9.08 12.79 -15.49
N MET A 295 8.80 11.83 -14.61
CA MET A 295 9.34 11.75 -13.25
C MET A 295 9.80 10.33 -12.97
N GLY A 296 10.94 10.19 -12.29
CA GLY A 296 11.46 8.90 -11.89
C GLY A 296 12.15 8.98 -10.54
N VAL A 297 11.87 7.99 -9.70
CA VAL A 297 12.43 7.89 -8.35
C VAL A 297 13.15 6.55 -8.19
N PRO A 298 14.30 6.53 -7.52
CA PRO A 298 15.02 5.31 -7.27
C PRO A 298 14.30 4.47 -6.21
N MET A 299 14.22 3.17 -6.43
CA MET A 299 13.77 2.19 -5.44
C MET A 299 14.99 1.43 -4.94
N ILE A 300 15.51 1.80 -3.77
CA ILE A 300 16.77 1.24 -3.25
C ILE A 300 16.54 0.69 -1.85
N THR A 301 16.93 -0.56 -1.66
CA THR A 301 17.05 -1.22 -0.35
C THR A 301 18.40 -1.93 -0.26
N ALA A 302 18.59 -2.76 0.77
CA ALA A 302 19.83 -3.54 0.90
C ALA A 302 20.01 -4.61 -0.21
N HIS A 303 18.91 -5.10 -0.81
CA HIS A 303 18.95 -6.21 -1.78
C HIS A 303 18.22 -5.90 -3.09
N LEU A 304 17.49 -4.79 -3.16
CA LEU A 304 16.77 -4.36 -4.34
C LEU A 304 17.28 -3.01 -4.80
N THR A 305 17.54 -2.89 -6.10
CA THR A 305 17.80 -1.62 -6.78
C THR A 305 16.92 -1.56 -8.00
N GLY A 306 16.18 -0.48 -8.16
CA GLY A 306 15.18 -0.34 -9.21
C GLY A 306 14.69 1.09 -9.36
N ILE A 307 13.62 1.25 -10.12
CA ILE A 307 13.01 2.54 -10.43
C ILE A 307 11.49 2.44 -10.43
N LEU A 308 10.85 3.49 -9.93
CA LEU A 308 9.46 3.78 -10.18
C LEU A 308 9.38 5.08 -10.97
N ALA A 309 8.67 5.08 -12.09
CA ALA A 309 8.60 6.26 -12.94
C ALA A 309 7.24 6.41 -13.62
N VAL A 310 6.91 7.66 -13.91
CA VAL A 310 5.68 8.08 -14.57
C VAL A 310 5.98 9.07 -15.68
N GLY A 311 5.13 9.06 -16.69
CA GLY A 311 5.23 9.94 -17.85
C GLY A 311 3.85 10.41 -18.31
N SER A 312 3.82 11.55 -19.00
CA SER A 312 2.63 12.06 -19.66
C SER A 312 2.95 12.53 -21.07
N TYR A 313 1.98 12.40 -21.96
CA TYR A 313 2.00 12.96 -23.32
C TYR A 313 1.79 14.48 -23.36
N ARG A 314 1.58 15.11 -22.20
CA ARG A 314 1.46 16.56 -22.03
C ARG A 314 2.72 17.08 -21.36
N HIS A 315 3.18 18.26 -21.77
CA HIS A 315 4.25 18.99 -21.06
C HIS A 315 3.67 19.63 -19.79
N ASN A 316 4.51 19.86 -18.79
CA ASN A 316 4.16 20.40 -17.47
C ASN A 316 2.98 19.67 -16.81
N ALA A 317 2.89 18.35 -17.00
CA ALA A 317 1.78 17.54 -16.47
C ALA A 317 1.89 17.31 -14.96
N PHE A 318 3.10 17.42 -14.41
CA PHE A 318 3.40 17.11 -13.02
C PHE A 318 4.03 18.31 -12.31
N ASP A 319 3.93 18.34 -10.99
CA ASP A 319 4.58 19.33 -10.13
C ASP A 319 5.47 18.71 -9.04
N ARG A 320 6.04 19.54 -8.17
CA ARG A 320 6.87 19.05 -7.05
C ARG A 320 6.09 18.23 -6.02
N THR A 321 4.80 18.50 -5.85
CA THR A 321 3.94 17.73 -4.93
C THR A 321 3.71 16.32 -5.48
N ASP A 322 3.58 16.18 -6.80
CA ASP A 322 3.48 14.88 -7.46
C ASP A 322 4.81 14.10 -7.37
N MET A 323 5.94 14.80 -7.41
CA MET A 323 7.26 14.19 -7.19
C MET A 323 7.41 13.66 -5.76
N GLU A 324 7.08 14.47 -4.74
CA GLU A 324 7.08 14.03 -3.33
C GLU A 324 6.19 12.80 -3.12
N LEU A 325 5.04 12.76 -3.78
CA LEU A 325 4.14 11.61 -3.78
C LEU A 325 4.79 10.38 -4.41
N LEU A 326 5.39 10.53 -5.60
CA LEU A 326 6.04 9.43 -6.30
C LEU A 326 7.21 8.86 -5.48
N GLU A 327 8.02 9.72 -4.84
CA GLU A 327 9.11 9.29 -3.96
C GLU A 327 8.61 8.45 -2.78
N ASN A 328 7.54 8.90 -2.11
CA ASN A 328 6.92 8.14 -1.03
C ASN A 328 6.40 6.78 -1.51
N LEU A 329 5.71 6.73 -2.65
CA LEU A 329 5.24 5.47 -3.23
C LEU A 329 6.40 4.55 -3.63
N GLY A 330 7.45 5.11 -4.24
CA GLY A 330 8.65 4.40 -4.63
C GLY A 330 9.36 3.77 -3.44
N GLN A 331 9.48 4.49 -2.32
CA GLN A 331 10.10 3.96 -1.10
C GLN A 331 9.27 2.82 -0.49
N GLN A 332 7.94 2.97 -0.43
CA GLN A 332 7.05 1.91 0.06
C GLN A 332 7.07 0.67 -0.84
N ALA A 333 7.07 0.88 -2.17
CA ALA A 333 7.19 -0.19 -3.15
C ALA A 333 8.52 -0.92 -3.03
N ALA A 334 9.64 -0.20 -2.89
CA ALA A 334 10.97 -0.77 -2.71
C ALA A 334 11.02 -1.70 -1.49
N LEU A 335 10.52 -1.24 -0.34
CA LEU A 335 10.47 -2.02 0.90
C LEU A 335 9.57 -3.26 0.78
N ALA A 336 8.38 -3.10 0.18
CA ALA A 336 7.45 -4.20 -0.01
C ALA A 336 7.99 -5.27 -0.96
N LEU A 337 8.62 -4.85 -2.07
CA LEU A 337 9.23 -5.77 -3.02
C LEU A 337 10.45 -6.49 -2.43
N ASP A 338 11.28 -5.79 -1.65
CA ASP A 338 12.40 -6.41 -0.93
C ASP A 338 11.88 -7.45 0.07
N ASN A 339 10.85 -7.10 0.87
CA ASN A 339 10.22 -8.03 1.80
C ASN A 339 9.60 -9.25 1.09
N ALA A 340 8.91 -9.05 -0.03
CA ALA A 340 8.34 -10.13 -0.82
C ALA A 340 9.43 -11.04 -1.42
N TYR A 341 10.57 -10.45 -1.85
CA TYR A 341 11.72 -11.21 -2.33
C TYR A 341 12.34 -12.07 -1.22
N HIS A 342 12.61 -11.50 -0.04
CA HIS A 342 13.12 -12.25 1.11
C HIS A 342 12.15 -13.33 1.57
N HIS A 343 10.86 -13.03 1.63
CA HIS A 343 9.87 -14.02 2.02
C HIS A 343 9.79 -15.17 1.02
N GLY A 344 9.87 -14.87 -0.28
CA GLY A 344 9.96 -15.87 -1.34
C GLY A 344 11.19 -16.75 -1.21
N GLU A 345 12.36 -16.16 -0.96
CA GLU A 345 13.62 -16.90 -0.82
C GLU A 345 13.66 -17.74 0.46
N VAL A 346 13.23 -17.20 1.61
CA VAL A 346 13.10 -17.95 2.87
C VAL A 346 12.15 -19.13 2.70
N LYS A 347 11.00 -18.90 2.04
CA LYS A 347 10.04 -19.96 1.76
C LYS A 347 10.65 -21.02 0.85
N ARG A 348 11.34 -20.64 -0.21
CA ARG A 348 12.04 -21.57 -1.11
C ARG A 348 13.10 -22.37 -0.36
N GLN A 349 13.96 -21.73 0.43
CA GLN A 349 14.98 -22.41 1.21
C GLN A 349 14.38 -23.37 2.25
N SER A 350 13.26 -23.00 2.88
CA SER A 350 12.56 -23.89 3.83
C SER A 350 11.88 -25.10 3.17
N GLN A 351 11.69 -25.08 1.84
CA GLN A 351 11.02 -26.13 1.08
C GLN A 351 12.00 -27.11 0.43
N MET A 352 13.29 -26.75 0.37
CA MET A 352 14.32 -27.52 -0.32
C MET A 352 15.23 -28.23 0.67
N ASP A 353 15.77 -29.38 0.27
CA ASP A 353 16.87 -30.04 0.98
C ASP A 353 18.17 -29.28 0.72
N SER A 354 18.92 -28.97 1.78
CA SER A 354 20.10 -28.10 1.70
C SER A 354 21.24 -28.68 0.87
N LEU A 355 21.39 -30.02 0.85
CA LEU A 355 22.46 -30.69 0.12
C LEU A 355 22.07 -30.91 -1.35
N THR A 356 20.90 -31.49 -1.57
CA THR A 356 20.51 -32.03 -2.88
C THR A 356 19.70 -31.08 -3.75
N GLN A 357 19.22 -29.96 -3.17
CA GLN A 357 18.41 -28.95 -3.85
C GLN A 357 17.19 -29.55 -4.60
N VAL A 358 16.59 -30.59 -4.03
CA VAL A 358 15.23 -31.07 -4.34
C VAL A 358 14.29 -30.72 -3.19
N TYR A 359 12.99 -30.98 -3.30
CA TYR A 359 12.07 -30.69 -2.21
C TYR A 359 12.41 -31.50 -0.95
N ASN A 360 12.29 -30.92 0.24
CA ASN A 360 12.41 -31.69 1.46
C ASN A 360 11.13 -32.50 1.74
N HIS A 361 11.23 -33.49 2.64
CA HIS A 361 10.14 -34.37 3.01
C HIS A 361 8.83 -33.62 3.34
N GLY A 362 8.90 -32.59 4.20
CA GLY A 362 7.72 -31.85 4.63
C GLY A 362 6.98 -31.16 3.49
N TYR A 363 7.71 -30.47 2.61
CA TYR A 363 7.10 -29.81 1.46
C TYR A 363 6.60 -30.80 0.40
N PHE A 364 7.33 -31.90 0.18
CA PHE A 364 6.92 -32.92 -0.78
C PHE A 364 5.58 -33.58 -0.41
N ILE A 365 5.31 -33.83 0.88
CA ILE A 365 3.99 -34.29 1.36
C ILE A 365 2.90 -33.26 1.02
N SER A 366 3.11 -31.99 1.33
CA SER A 366 2.12 -30.94 1.00
C SER A 366 1.86 -30.83 -0.50
N LEU A 367 2.89 -31.06 -1.32
CA LEU A 367 2.77 -31.09 -2.78
C LEU A 367 1.94 -32.28 -3.26
N LEU A 368 2.12 -33.47 -2.68
CA LEU A 368 1.31 -34.66 -2.96
C LEU A 368 -0.18 -34.40 -2.65
N GLU A 369 -0.47 -33.88 -1.46
CA GLU A 369 -1.83 -33.57 -1.02
C GLU A 369 -2.51 -32.56 -1.94
N LYS A 370 -1.80 -31.48 -2.28
CA LYS A 370 -2.30 -30.46 -3.21
C LYS A 370 -2.60 -31.05 -4.59
N SER A 371 -1.67 -31.84 -5.12
CA SER A 371 -1.81 -32.47 -6.44
C SER A 371 -3.00 -33.44 -6.48
N ALA A 372 -3.21 -34.23 -5.42
CA ALA A 372 -4.38 -35.11 -5.32
C ALA A 372 -5.71 -34.35 -5.33
N VAL A 373 -5.79 -33.21 -4.65
CA VAL A 373 -7.01 -32.36 -4.67
C VAL A 373 -7.27 -31.81 -6.07
N GLU A 374 -6.24 -31.36 -6.78
CA GLU A 374 -6.35 -30.85 -8.15
C GLU A 374 -6.75 -31.96 -9.13
N LEU A 375 -6.10 -33.12 -9.06
CA LEU A 375 -6.36 -34.26 -9.94
C LEU A 375 -7.75 -34.88 -9.71
N LYS A 376 -8.25 -34.92 -8.46
CA LYS A 376 -9.63 -35.32 -8.16
C LYS A 376 -10.65 -34.42 -8.87
N LYS A 377 -10.35 -33.12 -9.04
CA LYS A 377 -11.23 -32.18 -9.74
C LYS A 377 -11.14 -32.30 -11.26
N SER A 378 -9.94 -32.51 -11.80
CA SER A 378 -9.71 -32.59 -13.24
C SER A 378 -9.92 -33.98 -13.83
N GLY A 379 -10.11 -35.02 -12.99
CA GLY A 379 -10.17 -36.42 -13.42
C GLY A 379 -8.81 -36.98 -13.86
N GLY A 380 -7.71 -36.43 -13.34
CA GLY A 380 -6.35 -36.88 -13.65
C GLY A 380 -5.84 -37.99 -12.73
N SER A 381 -4.63 -38.49 -13.03
CA SER A 381 -3.94 -39.50 -12.22
C SER A 381 -2.53 -39.04 -11.86
N MET A 382 -1.90 -39.68 -10.87
CA MET A 382 -0.48 -39.51 -10.58
C MET A 382 0.12 -40.81 -10.10
N SER A 383 1.42 -40.97 -10.35
CA SER A 383 2.21 -42.07 -9.83
C SER A 383 3.26 -41.56 -8.84
N LEU A 384 3.42 -42.29 -7.74
CA LEU A 384 4.43 -42.06 -6.72
C LEU A 384 5.50 -43.16 -6.83
N ILE A 385 6.77 -42.77 -6.89
CA ILE A 385 7.90 -43.69 -6.79
C ILE A 385 8.66 -43.37 -5.50
N MET A 386 8.69 -44.32 -4.56
CA MET A 386 9.63 -44.33 -3.44
C MET A 386 10.92 -44.99 -3.89
N MET A 387 12.06 -44.40 -3.57
CA MET A 387 13.38 -44.86 -4.00
C MET A 387 14.35 -44.80 -2.83
N ASP A 388 15.26 -45.78 -2.76
CA ASP A 388 16.34 -45.80 -1.78
C ASP A 388 17.64 -46.26 -2.42
N ILE A 389 18.75 -45.67 -1.96
CA ILE A 389 20.09 -46.05 -2.40
C ILE A 389 20.56 -47.29 -1.65
N ASP A 390 20.77 -48.37 -2.39
CA ASP A 390 21.13 -49.65 -1.83
C ASP A 390 22.51 -49.61 -1.15
N TYR A 391 22.55 -50.09 0.10
CA TYR A 391 23.78 -50.20 0.90
C TYR A 391 24.55 -48.88 1.06
N PHE A 392 23.88 -47.73 1.05
CA PHE A 392 24.52 -46.41 1.08
C PHE A 392 25.44 -46.20 2.30
N LYS A 393 25.05 -46.72 3.47
CA LYS A 393 25.93 -46.73 4.66
C LYS A 393 27.27 -47.44 4.40
N GLN A 394 27.24 -48.63 3.82
CA GLN A 394 28.47 -49.40 3.51
C GLN A 394 29.30 -48.68 2.44
N TYR A 395 28.64 -48.04 1.48
CA TYR A 395 29.29 -47.21 0.49
C TYR A 395 30.03 -46.03 1.15
N ASN A 396 29.39 -45.32 2.08
CA ASN A 396 30.01 -44.25 2.86
C ASN A 396 31.16 -44.73 3.74
N ASP A 397 31.00 -45.89 4.38
CA ASP A 397 32.06 -46.50 5.19
C ASP A 397 33.28 -46.87 4.33
N THR A 398 33.08 -47.16 3.04
CA THR A 398 34.14 -47.54 2.09
C THR A 398 34.81 -46.33 1.41
N TYR A 399 34.03 -45.34 0.97
CA TYR A 399 34.49 -44.25 0.13
C TYR A 399 34.44 -42.86 0.80
N GLY A 400 33.96 -42.79 2.04
CA GLY A 400 33.84 -41.56 2.82
C GLY A 400 32.55 -40.77 2.54
N HIS A 401 32.09 -40.03 3.55
CA HIS A 401 30.85 -39.24 3.49
C HIS A 401 30.83 -38.19 2.37
N LEU A 402 31.98 -37.55 2.07
CA LEU A 402 32.05 -36.58 0.97
C LEU A 402 31.75 -37.22 -0.40
N THR A 403 32.17 -38.46 -0.61
CA THR A 403 31.83 -39.23 -1.81
C THR A 403 30.34 -39.60 -1.81
N GLY A 404 29.79 -39.94 -0.65
CA GLY A 404 28.35 -40.13 -0.46
C GLY A 404 27.52 -38.91 -0.84
N ASP A 405 27.91 -37.72 -0.35
CA ASP A 405 27.24 -36.47 -0.68
C ASP A 405 27.26 -36.20 -2.19
N ARG A 406 28.36 -36.51 -2.87
CA ARG A 406 28.44 -36.44 -4.33
C ARG A 406 27.51 -37.43 -5.02
N VAL A 407 27.34 -38.66 -4.49
CA VAL A 407 26.34 -39.61 -5.01
C VAL A 407 24.93 -39.03 -4.89
N LEU A 408 24.59 -38.43 -3.74
CA LEU A 408 23.27 -37.83 -3.53
C LEU A 408 23.00 -36.68 -4.52
N ILE A 409 23.98 -35.80 -4.73
CA ILE A 409 23.88 -34.69 -5.69
C ILE A 409 23.76 -35.21 -7.13
N GLU A 410 24.60 -36.16 -7.52
CA GLU A 410 24.58 -36.70 -8.88
C GLU A 410 23.28 -37.46 -9.17
N LEU A 411 22.77 -38.20 -8.18
CA LEU A 411 21.47 -38.85 -8.28
C LEU A 411 20.37 -37.82 -8.52
N THR A 412 20.32 -36.69 -7.81
CA THR A 412 19.25 -35.71 -8.05
C THR A 412 19.33 -35.04 -9.41
N HIS A 413 20.53 -34.77 -9.93
CA HIS A 413 20.71 -34.32 -11.31
C HIS A 413 20.17 -35.33 -12.32
N LEU A 414 20.47 -36.61 -12.11
CA LEU A 414 19.94 -37.70 -12.93
C LEU A 414 18.41 -37.75 -12.83
N LEU A 415 17.83 -37.79 -11.63
CA LEU A 415 16.38 -37.88 -11.46
C LEU A 415 15.66 -36.73 -12.19
N ARG A 416 16.16 -35.48 -12.05
CA ARG A 416 15.59 -34.31 -12.74
C ARG A 416 15.66 -34.41 -14.26
N ALA A 417 16.70 -35.05 -14.82
CA ALA A 417 16.85 -35.20 -16.26
C ALA A 417 15.87 -36.22 -16.88
N TYR A 418 15.31 -37.14 -16.08
CA TYR A 418 14.42 -38.21 -16.54
C TYR A 418 12.94 -37.98 -16.24
N ILE A 419 12.58 -36.86 -15.61
CA ILE A 419 11.20 -36.46 -15.34
C ILE A 419 10.82 -35.19 -16.12
N LYS A 420 9.51 -34.90 -16.23
CA LYS A 420 9.01 -33.69 -16.90
C LYS A 420 9.06 -32.49 -15.96
N SER A 421 8.88 -31.28 -16.51
CA SER A 421 8.77 -30.05 -15.71
C SER A 421 7.55 -30.01 -14.79
N SER A 422 6.51 -30.80 -15.09
CA SER A 422 5.32 -30.97 -14.25
C SER A 422 5.51 -31.93 -13.08
N ASP A 423 6.58 -32.74 -13.13
CA ASP A 423 6.87 -33.77 -12.14
C ASP A 423 7.76 -33.19 -11.04
N SER A 424 7.94 -33.92 -9.94
CA SER A 424 8.68 -33.41 -8.79
C SER A 424 9.51 -34.49 -8.11
N VAL A 425 10.67 -34.09 -7.59
CA VAL A 425 11.55 -34.92 -6.77
C VAL A 425 11.60 -34.34 -5.36
N GLY A 426 11.49 -35.20 -4.37
CA GLY A 426 11.73 -34.87 -2.97
C GLY A 426 12.75 -35.81 -2.34
N ARG A 427 13.51 -35.32 -1.37
CA ARG A 427 14.34 -36.13 -0.48
C ARG A 427 13.49 -36.52 0.73
N TRP A 428 13.18 -37.80 0.81
CA TRP A 428 12.30 -38.37 1.82
C TRP A 428 13.03 -38.62 3.14
N GLY A 429 14.27 -39.09 3.04
CA GLY A 429 15.14 -39.44 4.16
C GLY A 429 16.61 -39.18 3.86
N GLY A 430 17.52 -39.78 4.64
CA GLY A 430 18.96 -39.61 4.46
C GLY A 430 19.45 -40.05 3.08
N GLU A 431 18.98 -41.20 2.61
CA GLU A 431 19.33 -41.84 1.33
C GLU A 431 18.11 -42.21 0.48
N GLU A 432 16.95 -41.70 0.88
CA GLU A 432 15.64 -42.00 0.29
C GLU A 432 15.10 -40.81 -0.50
N PHE A 433 14.56 -41.09 -1.67
CA PHE A 433 13.97 -40.11 -2.58
C PHE A 433 12.56 -40.51 -2.96
N ALA A 434 11.76 -39.49 -3.29
CA ALA A 434 10.39 -39.62 -3.72
C ALA A 434 10.20 -38.90 -5.05
N LEU A 435 9.57 -39.54 -6.02
CA LEU A 435 9.22 -38.92 -7.29
C LEU A 435 7.70 -38.88 -7.44
N LEU A 436 7.17 -37.70 -7.71
CA LEU A 436 5.76 -37.47 -8.04
C LEU A 436 5.64 -37.22 -9.54
N LEU A 437 4.97 -38.12 -10.24
CA LEU A 437 4.77 -38.06 -11.68
C LEU A 437 3.31 -37.73 -11.99
N ILE A 438 3.05 -36.55 -12.56
CA ILE A 438 1.69 -36.04 -12.79
C ILE A 438 1.15 -36.60 -14.11
N ASN A 439 -0.12 -36.99 -14.14
CA ASN A 439 -0.82 -37.58 -15.28
C ASN A 439 -0.02 -38.72 -15.92
N THR A 440 0.52 -39.59 -15.06
CA THR A 440 1.41 -40.69 -15.43
C THR A 440 0.85 -42.00 -14.91
N THR A 441 0.67 -42.98 -15.79
CA THR A 441 0.17 -44.32 -15.45
C THR A 441 1.25 -45.19 -14.82
N GLY A 442 0.87 -46.32 -14.22
CA GLY A 442 1.82 -47.27 -13.62
C GLY A 442 2.86 -47.79 -14.59
N GLU A 443 2.44 -48.12 -15.82
CA GLU A 443 3.34 -48.58 -16.87
C GLU A 443 4.37 -47.49 -17.22
N GLN A 444 3.93 -46.25 -17.37
CA GLN A 444 4.81 -45.12 -17.66
C GLN A 444 5.76 -44.83 -16.49
N ALA A 445 5.27 -44.91 -15.26
CA ALA A 445 6.09 -44.75 -14.05
C ALA A 445 7.15 -45.86 -13.94
N ALA A 446 6.79 -47.11 -14.24
CA ALA A 446 7.73 -48.22 -14.26
C ALA A 446 8.80 -48.06 -15.36
N GLN A 447 8.43 -47.51 -16.52
CA GLN A 447 9.41 -47.16 -17.56
C GLN A 447 10.36 -46.03 -17.12
N VAL A 448 9.86 -45.02 -16.40
CA VAL A 448 10.70 -43.96 -15.80
C VAL A 448 11.67 -44.59 -14.79
N ALA A 449 11.17 -45.41 -13.88
CA ALA A 449 11.95 -46.12 -12.87
C ALA A 449 13.06 -46.99 -13.50
N GLN A 450 12.73 -47.71 -14.57
CA GLN A 450 13.67 -48.55 -15.31
C GLN A 450 14.79 -47.73 -15.96
N ARG A 451 14.44 -46.62 -16.64
CA ARG A 451 15.45 -45.74 -17.24
C ARG A 451 16.39 -45.14 -16.19
N ILE A 452 15.84 -44.74 -15.04
CA ILE A 452 16.64 -44.25 -13.92
C ILE A 452 17.59 -45.35 -13.43
N GLN A 453 17.09 -46.56 -13.18
CA GLN A 453 17.88 -47.69 -12.71
C GLN A 453 19.02 -48.04 -13.66
N GLU A 454 18.73 -48.18 -14.96
CA GLU A 454 19.73 -48.46 -15.99
C GLU A 454 20.81 -47.37 -16.05
N LYS A 455 20.41 -46.10 -15.88
CA LYS A 455 21.34 -44.98 -15.89
C LYS A 455 22.22 -44.96 -14.64
N VAL A 456 21.64 -45.19 -13.45
CA VAL A 456 22.41 -45.28 -12.19
C VAL A 456 23.45 -46.41 -12.29
N ASN A 457 23.06 -47.57 -12.80
CA ASN A 457 23.94 -48.74 -12.91
C ASN A 457 25.11 -48.56 -13.91
N SER A 458 25.01 -47.58 -14.82
CA SER A 458 26.06 -47.27 -15.79
C SER A 458 26.89 -46.04 -15.44
N LEU A 459 26.50 -45.27 -14.41
CA LEU A 459 27.17 -44.05 -14.03
C LEU A 459 28.37 -44.32 -13.11
N GLN A 460 29.41 -43.51 -13.25
CA GLN A 460 30.61 -43.58 -12.41
C GLN A 460 31.01 -42.17 -11.98
N LEU A 461 31.36 -42.02 -10.71
CA LEU A 461 31.97 -40.80 -10.18
C LEU A 461 33.48 -40.85 -10.36
N GLN A 462 34.07 -39.69 -10.69
CA GLN A 462 35.51 -39.52 -10.64
C GLN A 462 35.92 -39.06 -9.24
N ALA A 463 36.70 -39.88 -8.54
CA ALA A 463 37.31 -39.55 -7.25
C ALA A 463 38.44 -38.51 -7.43
N GLU A 464 38.80 -37.82 -6.34
CA GLU A 464 39.87 -36.80 -6.36
C GLU A 464 41.23 -37.38 -6.77
N ASP A 465 41.46 -38.67 -6.49
CA ASP A 465 42.67 -39.41 -6.90
C ASP A 465 42.59 -39.97 -8.33
N GLY A 466 41.55 -39.63 -9.08
CA GLY A 466 41.35 -40.04 -10.47
C GLY A 466 40.70 -41.42 -10.66
N ARG A 467 40.40 -42.17 -9.58
CA ARG A 467 39.69 -43.45 -9.69
C ARG A 467 38.24 -43.25 -10.13
N GLN A 468 37.73 -44.20 -10.92
CA GLN A 468 36.31 -44.27 -11.25
C GLN A 468 35.58 -45.16 -10.23
N ILE A 469 34.59 -44.60 -9.55
CA ILE A 469 33.78 -45.28 -8.54
C ILE A 469 32.37 -45.44 -9.09
N ALA A 470 31.89 -46.69 -9.21
CA ALA A 470 30.52 -46.95 -9.63
C ALA A 470 29.52 -46.42 -8.59
N LEU A 471 28.38 -45.88 -9.06
CA LEU A 471 27.32 -45.50 -8.15
C LEU A 471 26.74 -46.75 -7.45
N PRO A 472 26.30 -46.63 -6.19
CA PRO A 472 25.45 -47.64 -5.58
C PRO A 472 24.13 -47.79 -6.36
N THR A 473 23.60 -49.01 -6.39
CA THR A 473 22.32 -49.29 -7.07
C THR A 473 21.15 -48.66 -6.31
N VAL A 474 19.97 -48.64 -6.93
CA VAL A 474 18.75 -48.13 -6.31
C VAL A 474 17.61 -49.14 -6.38
N SER A 475 16.87 -49.25 -5.28
CA SER A 475 15.61 -49.99 -5.22
C SER A 475 14.44 -49.03 -5.28
N GLN A 476 13.33 -49.43 -5.93
CA GLN A 476 12.20 -48.54 -6.21
C GLN A 476 10.85 -49.23 -5.97
N GLY A 477 9.92 -48.53 -5.31
CA GLY A 477 8.54 -48.94 -5.08
C GLY A 477 7.56 -47.96 -5.72
N ILE A 478 6.59 -48.45 -6.50
CA ILE A 478 5.67 -47.61 -7.29
C ILE A 478 4.23 -47.75 -6.78
N ALA A 479 3.48 -46.67 -6.63
CA ALA A 479 2.04 -46.70 -6.35
C ALA A 479 1.26 -45.63 -7.15
N ILE A 480 -0.02 -45.86 -7.43
CA ILE A 480 -0.84 -44.99 -8.30
C ILE A 480 -2.06 -44.44 -7.59
N PHE A 481 -2.29 -43.15 -7.78
CA PHE A 481 -3.51 -42.44 -7.38
C PHE A 481 -4.31 -41.99 -8.62
N PRO A 482 -5.65 -42.08 -8.61
CA PRO A 482 -6.49 -42.72 -7.60
C PRO A 482 -6.69 -44.24 -7.83
N ALA A 483 -6.05 -44.82 -8.86
CA ALA A 483 -6.35 -46.17 -9.36
C ALA A 483 -6.21 -47.27 -8.30
N GLU A 484 -5.21 -47.17 -7.41
CA GLU A 484 -5.01 -48.12 -6.33
C GLU A 484 -5.55 -47.62 -4.98
N THR A 485 -5.49 -46.31 -4.76
CA THR A 485 -6.02 -45.67 -3.57
C THR A 485 -6.29 -44.19 -3.80
N ASP A 486 -7.32 -43.65 -3.15
CA ASP A 486 -7.70 -42.23 -3.16
C ASP A 486 -7.27 -41.47 -1.88
N ASP A 487 -6.44 -42.11 -1.05
CA ASP A 487 -5.84 -41.57 0.18
C ASP A 487 -4.32 -41.47 0.02
N ILE A 488 -3.78 -40.27 0.26
CA ILE A 488 -2.34 -39.98 0.14
C ILE A 488 -1.52 -40.78 1.15
N ILE A 489 -2.01 -40.94 2.38
CA ILE A 489 -1.28 -41.68 3.42
C ILE A 489 -1.10 -43.12 2.98
N ARG A 490 -2.17 -43.72 2.45
CA ARG A 490 -2.15 -45.07 1.92
C ARG A 490 -1.31 -45.19 0.65
N LEU A 491 -1.30 -44.19 -0.22
CA LEU A 491 -0.47 -44.17 -1.42
C LEU A 491 1.03 -44.27 -1.06
N VAL A 492 1.45 -43.47 -0.08
CA VAL A 492 2.81 -43.47 0.45
C VAL A 492 3.15 -44.81 1.08
N ASP A 493 2.29 -45.32 1.98
CA ASP A 493 2.48 -46.62 2.64
C ASP A 493 2.60 -47.77 1.62
N MET A 494 1.78 -47.78 0.56
CA MET A 494 1.88 -48.77 -0.50
C MET A 494 3.21 -48.69 -1.26
N ALA A 495 3.65 -47.48 -1.63
CA ALA A 495 4.92 -47.28 -2.33
C ALA A 495 6.12 -47.68 -1.46
N ASP A 496 6.08 -47.38 -0.16
CA ASP A 496 7.12 -47.74 0.81
C ASP A 496 7.19 -49.25 1.05
N GLN A 497 6.06 -49.93 1.23
CA GLN A 497 6.00 -51.39 1.34
C GLN A 497 6.57 -52.08 0.09
N ARG A 498 6.31 -51.51 -1.09
CA ARG A 498 6.86 -52.02 -2.35
C ARG A 498 8.35 -51.79 -2.46
N LEU A 499 8.85 -50.64 -2.01
CA LEU A 499 10.28 -50.37 -1.91
C LEU A 499 10.95 -51.37 -0.96
N TYR A 500 10.33 -51.66 0.18
CA TYR A 500 10.81 -52.67 1.13
C TYR A 500 10.89 -54.06 0.47
N LEU A 501 9.86 -54.47 -0.28
CA LEU A 501 9.87 -55.73 -1.04
C LEU A 501 10.98 -55.78 -2.10
N ALA A 502 11.23 -54.67 -2.81
CA ALA A 502 12.34 -54.57 -3.76
C ALA A 502 13.70 -54.80 -3.07
N LYS A 503 13.88 -54.26 -1.86
CA LYS A 503 15.09 -54.48 -1.05
C LYS A 503 15.23 -55.94 -0.58
N GLU A 504 14.14 -56.59 -0.19
CA GLU A 504 14.16 -58.00 0.23
C GLU A 504 14.42 -58.97 -0.93
N ARG A 505 13.94 -58.64 -2.14
CA ARG A 505 14.12 -59.46 -3.36
C ARG A 505 15.50 -59.35 -4.01
N GLY A 506 16.47 -58.81 -3.29
CA GLY A 506 17.86 -58.74 -3.74
C GLY A 506 18.32 -57.36 -4.18
N ARG A 507 17.52 -56.30 -3.94
CA ARG A 507 17.85 -54.90 -4.27
C ARG A 507 18.08 -54.66 -5.78
N ASN A 508 18.33 -53.42 -6.18
CA ASN A 508 18.38 -53.04 -7.59
C ASN A 508 17.13 -53.56 -8.35
N GLN A 509 15.96 -53.46 -7.72
CA GLN A 509 14.67 -53.94 -8.26
C GLN A 509 13.64 -52.81 -8.28
N ILE A 510 12.60 -53.01 -9.11
CA ILE A 510 11.43 -52.14 -9.19
C ILE A 510 10.22 -52.99 -8.85
N GLU A 511 9.45 -52.58 -7.85
CA GLU A 511 8.25 -53.29 -7.42
C GLU A 511 7.01 -52.38 -7.43
N PRO A 512 5.89 -52.82 -8.04
CA PRO A 512 5.79 -53.88 -9.04
C PRO A 512 6.55 -53.54 -10.33
N GLY A 513 7.12 -54.56 -10.98
CA GLY A 513 7.73 -54.42 -12.30
C GLY A 513 6.73 -54.08 -13.42
N VAL A 514 7.25 -53.75 -14.61
CA VAL A 514 6.45 -53.25 -15.76
C VAL A 514 5.27 -54.17 -16.13
N GLU A 515 5.44 -55.49 -16.08
CA GLU A 515 4.39 -56.46 -16.46
C GLU A 515 3.16 -56.42 -15.55
N HIS A 516 3.30 -55.99 -14.29
CA HIS A 516 2.17 -55.87 -13.36
C HIS A 516 1.15 -54.84 -13.85
N TRP A 517 1.64 -53.73 -14.40
CA TRP A 517 0.82 -52.58 -14.76
C TRP A 517 0.04 -52.77 -16.04
N LYS A 518 0.36 -53.77 -16.86
CA LYS A 518 -0.42 -54.10 -18.07
C LYS A 518 -1.84 -54.58 -17.77
N TYR A 519 -2.09 -55.02 -16.53
CA TYR A 519 -3.38 -55.59 -16.10
C TYR A 519 -4.19 -54.65 -15.20
N ILE A 520 -3.65 -53.47 -14.86
CA ILE A 520 -4.29 -52.46 -14.02
C ILE A 520 -4.44 -51.20 -14.88
N GLN A 521 -5.64 -50.97 -15.41
CA GLN A 521 -5.98 -49.77 -16.19
C GLN A 521 -6.61 -48.69 -15.32
#